data_AF-A0AAJ1Y902-F1
#
_entry.id   AF-A0AAJ1Y902-F1
#
_cell.length_a   1.000
_cell.length_b   1.000
_cell.length_c   1.000
_cell.angle_alpha   90.00
_cell.angle_beta   90.00
_cell.angle_gamma   90.00
#
_symmetry.space_group_name_H-M   'P 1'
#
loop_
_entity.id
_entity.type
_entity.pdbx_description
1 polymer ?
#
loop_
_entity_poly.entity_id
_entity_poly.type
_entity_poly.pdbx_seq_one_letter_code
_entity_poly.pdbx_strand_id
1 'polypeptide(L)'
;MRHLLLTVLFLCSSFISAGYASAVPAIVLGVDQEQTYGPLLKNQRVGLMVNQSSINKQGRHTIDKLLAEQEKYQFTVTTLFSVEHGIRGNADAGLGDDNHLDKHSGLPIVSLYGRDEDGRSRAHPTEAQLANVDIIIYDLQDVGVRFFTYTISLHHMLESLQKYHKKMMVFDRPNPLGSHVYGPILEEANISGIGMHPIPMVHGLTSGEFARMITGEGWLTNFNDTNWQAFGIKDYQFPAKDLMVIGMANYTHDTPYSLPVRPSPNLRSDLAIQLYPSLGLFEATSVNMGRGSDHPFEQLGFPTRQFYVNTCYQVDINQQKTGWPQAGKEVCGEILTATDIGQVKPTIRYLVDWWFKFKTAGYEMVIPAAKEAQYLDYQEEFFLIRPQWLAKLTGTSKLVTLLNDASERKLSVDETVKFIEAQWQPGVDSYLQLREKYKLYP
;
A
#
# COMPACT_ATOMS: atom_id res chain seq x y z
N MET A 1 -14.48 34.86 80.47
CA MET A 1 -15.12 33.69 79.81
C MET A 1 -14.76 33.81 78.33
N ARG A 2 -13.78 33.04 77.83
CA ARG A 2 -13.97 31.91 76.87
C ARG A 2 -14.81 32.36 75.66
N HIS A 3 -14.34 32.46 74.42
CA HIS A 3 -13.64 31.49 73.54
C HIS A 3 -12.97 32.29 72.38
N LEU A 4 -11.68 32.15 72.03
CA LEU A 4 -11.03 31.11 71.22
C LEU A 4 -11.73 30.81 69.87
N LEU A 5 -11.23 31.37 68.76
CA LEU A 5 -11.20 30.66 67.47
C LEU A 5 -10.05 31.22 66.60
N LEU A 6 -8.95 30.46 66.54
CA LEU A 6 -7.86 30.63 65.58
C LEU A 6 -8.37 30.25 64.19
N THR A 7 -8.14 31.11 63.20
CA THR A 7 -8.27 30.74 61.79
C THR A 7 -6.88 30.70 61.19
N VAL A 8 -6.38 29.48 60.94
CA VAL A 8 -5.08 29.19 60.34
C VAL A 8 -5.16 29.49 58.85
N LEU A 9 -4.40 30.48 58.38
CA LEU A 9 -4.14 30.68 56.95
C LEU A 9 -3.16 29.60 56.47
N PHE A 10 -3.68 28.53 55.89
CA PHE A 10 -2.88 27.59 55.10
C PHE A 10 -2.58 28.24 53.74
N LEU A 11 -1.35 28.73 53.56
CA LEU A 11 -0.80 29.00 52.23
C LEU A 11 -0.62 27.66 51.50
N CYS A 12 -1.59 27.29 50.66
CA CYS A 12 -1.36 26.30 49.61
C CYS A 12 -0.51 26.94 48.52
N SER A 13 0.82 26.82 48.66
CA SER A 13 1.76 26.98 47.55
C SER A 13 1.45 25.94 46.48
N SER A 14 0.68 26.36 45.49
CA SER A 14 0.39 25.59 44.28
C SER A 14 1.67 25.55 43.45
N PHE A 15 2.46 24.49 43.61
CA PHE A 15 3.49 24.15 42.64
C PHE A 15 2.77 23.69 41.37
N ILE A 16 2.55 24.64 40.46
CA ILE A 16 2.19 24.34 39.07
C ILE A 16 3.44 23.73 38.45
N SER A 17 3.56 22.41 38.55
CA SER A 17 4.46 21.67 37.67
C SER A 17 3.91 21.80 36.26
N ALA A 18 4.37 22.83 35.55
CA ALA A 18 4.22 22.90 34.10
C ALA A 18 4.98 21.72 33.52
N GLY A 19 4.27 20.61 33.30
CA GLY A 19 4.76 19.52 32.48
C GLY A 19 5.01 20.09 31.10
N TYR A 20 6.28 20.30 30.75
CA TYR A 20 6.68 20.49 29.37
C TYR A 20 6.33 19.18 28.67
N ALA A 21 5.15 19.13 28.04
CA ALA A 21 4.88 18.12 27.03
C ALA A 21 5.95 18.33 25.95
N SER A 22 6.97 17.47 25.94
CA SER A 22 7.97 17.46 24.88
C SER A 22 7.21 17.23 23.59
N ALA A 23 7.07 18.26 22.76
CA ALA A 23 6.43 18.12 21.46
C ALA A 23 7.21 17.05 20.69
N VAL A 24 6.52 15.99 20.28
CA VAL A 24 7.12 14.96 19.42
C VAL A 24 7.64 15.68 18.18
N PRO A 25 8.94 15.60 17.87
CA PRO A 25 9.49 16.30 16.72
C PRO A 25 8.77 15.85 15.44
N ALA A 26 8.38 16.81 14.59
CA ALA A 26 7.74 16.49 13.32
C ALA A 26 8.68 15.65 12.44
N ILE A 27 8.10 14.68 11.72
CA ILE A 27 8.83 13.86 10.74
C ILE A 27 9.45 14.78 9.68
N VAL A 28 10.72 14.53 9.34
CA VAL A 28 11.39 15.14 8.19
C VAL A 28 11.53 14.08 7.11
N LEU A 29 10.83 14.27 5.99
CA LEU A 29 10.81 13.31 4.88
C LEU A 29 12.16 13.26 4.14
N GLY A 30 12.42 12.18 3.40
CA GLY A 30 13.63 12.07 2.58
C GLY A 30 13.78 13.24 1.59
N VAL A 31 12.68 13.67 0.97
CA VAL A 31 12.65 14.84 0.07
C VAL A 31 13.02 16.16 0.77
N ASP A 32 12.85 16.26 2.09
CA ASP A 32 13.17 17.47 2.86
C ASP A 32 14.64 17.54 3.33
N GLN A 33 15.44 16.51 3.04
CA GLN A 33 16.85 16.40 3.44
C GLN A 33 17.83 16.98 2.39
N GLU A 34 17.58 18.20 1.89
CA GLU A 34 18.33 18.78 0.74
C GLU A 34 19.85 18.83 0.96
N GLN A 35 20.29 19.05 2.20
CA GLN A 35 21.72 19.09 2.54
C GLN A 35 22.38 17.71 2.46
N THR A 36 21.60 16.63 2.49
CA THR A 36 22.06 15.25 2.35
C THR A 36 22.08 14.82 0.88
N TYR A 37 20.96 14.96 0.15
CA TYR A 37 20.91 14.46 -1.23
C TYR A 37 21.52 15.42 -2.25
N GLY A 38 21.43 16.74 -2.05
CA GLY A 38 21.86 17.74 -3.03
C GLY A 38 23.30 17.54 -3.48
N PRO A 39 24.28 17.46 -2.55
CA PRO A 39 25.68 17.21 -2.91
C PRO A 39 25.92 15.89 -3.67
N LEU A 40 25.11 14.85 -3.40
CA LEU A 40 25.21 13.53 -4.05
C LEU A 40 24.72 13.56 -5.51
N LEU A 41 23.89 14.53 -5.87
CA LEU A 41 23.35 14.71 -7.22
C LEU A 41 24.25 15.55 -8.13
N LYS A 42 25.35 16.11 -7.62
CA LYS A 42 26.22 16.99 -8.42
C LYS A 42 26.65 16.33 -9.74
N ASN A 43 26.47 17.07 -10.83
CA ASN A 43 26.70 16.69 -12.22
C ASN A 43 25.90 15.47 -12.70
N GLN A 44 24.84 15.07 -11.99
CA GLN A 44 23.95 13.98 -12.42
C GLN A 44 22.81 14.50 -13.28
N ARG A 45 22.43 13.72 -14.28
CA ARG A 45 21.15 13.83 -14.96
C ARG A 45 20.13 12.98 -14.20
N VAL A 46 19.11 13.63 -13.68
CA VAL A 46 18.16 13.06 -12.73
C VAL A 46 16.84 12.77 -13.43
N GLY A 47 16.34 11.54 -13.32
CA GLY A 47 14.96 11.20 -13.62
C GLY A 47 14.14 11.10 -12.32
N LEU A 48 12.86 11.46 -12.37
CA LEU A 48 11.99 11.46 -11.20
C LEU A 48 10.84 10.48 -11.39
N MET A 49 10.74 9.47 -10.52
CA MET A 49 9.61 8.57 -10.44
C MET A 49 8.69 9.03 -9.30
N VAL A 50 7.62 9.73 -9.68
CA VAL A 50 6.79 10.56 -8.81
C VAL A 50 5.31 10.47 -9.22
N ASN A 51 4.41 10.87 -8.33
CA ASN A 51 2.97 11.03 -8.57
C ASN A 51 2.42 12.17 -7.70
N GLN A 52 1.10 12.33 -7.63
CA GLN A 52 0.45 13.38 -6.84
C GLN A 52 0.80 13.38 -5.35
N SER A 53 1.24 12.24 -4.81
CA SER A 53 1.63 12.10 -3.39
C SER A 53 3.07 12.57 -3.11
N SER A 54 3.86 12.82 -4.15
CA SER A 54 5.26 13.27 -4.09
C SER A 54 5.35 14.73 -3.68
N ILE A 55 4.83 15.05 -2.49
CA ILE A 55 4.87 16.38 -1.89
C ILE A 55 5.74 16.35 -0.63
N ASN A 56 6.38 17.47 -0.37
CA ASN A 56 7.19 17.69 0.81
C ASN A 56 6.36 18.30 1.96
N LYS A 57 6.97 18.54 3.13
CA LYS A 57 6.23 19.08 4.30
C LYS A 57 5.57 20.44 4.09
N GLN A 58 5.99 21.23 3.09
CA GLN A 58 5.36 22.50 2.72
C GLN A 58 4.27 22.36 1.64
N GLY A 59 3.94 21.14 1.23
CA GLY A 59 2.99 20.89 0.15
C GLY A 59 3.56 21.17 -1.25
N ARG A 60 4.87 21.37 -1.38
CA ARG A 60 5.52 21.56 -2.67
C ARG A 60 5.81 20.20 -3.30
N HIS A 61 5.47 20.03 -4.57
CA HIS A 61 5.74 18.81 -5.32
C HIS A 61 7.25 18.62 -5.56
N THR A 62 7.71 17.37 -5.54
CA THR A 62 9.12 17.00 -5.71
C THR A 62 9.70 17.49 -7.03
N ILE A 63 8.94 17.41 -8.13
CA ILE A 63 9.33 18.02 -9.42
C ILE A 63 9.74 19.47 -9.25
N ASP A 64 8.85 20.30 -8.69
CA ASP A 64 9.06 21.74 -8.60
C ASP A 64 10.18 22.07 -7.63
N LYS A 65 10.32 21.28 -6.55
CA LYS A 65 11.39 21.42 -5.56
C LYS A 65 12.76 21.15 -6.18
N LEU A 66 12.93 20.02 -6.86
CA LEU A 66 14.20 19.62 -7.45
C LEU A 66 14.61 20.56 -8.59
N LEU A 67 13.65 21.04 -9.39
CA LEU A 67 13.92 22.07 -10.41
C LEU A 67 14.47 23.37 -9.82
N ALA A 68 13.97 23.80 -8.66
CA ALA A 68 14.50 25.01 -8.01
C ALA A 68 15.85 24.81 -7.30
N GLU A 69 16.24 23.57 -7.05
CA GLU A 69 17.49 23.22 -6.37
C GLU A 69 18.63 22.86 -7.33
N GLN A 70 18.30 22.58 -8.59
CA GLN A 70 19.26 22.04 -9.57
C GLN A 70 20.45 22.97 -9.84
N GLU A 71 20.24 24.29 -9.86
CA GLU A 71 21.33 25.27 -10.01
C GLU A 71 22.24 25.30 -8.78
N LYS A 72 21.64 25.30 -7.58
CA LYS A 72 22.34 25.32 -6.29
C LYS A 72 23.27 24.12 -6.15
N TYR A 73 22.81 22.93 -6.54
CA TYR A 73 23.56 21.68 -6.38
C TYR A 73 24.19 21.14 -7.67
N GLN A 74 24.02 21.86 -8.80
CA GLN A 74 24.61 21.55 -10.11
C GLN A 74 24.19 20.18 -10.66
N PHE A 75 22.90 19.86 -10.63
CA PHE A 75 22.34 18.68 -11.30
C PHE A 75 21.35 19.12 -12.40
N THR A 76 20.75 18.18 -13.12
CA THR A 76 19.72 18.51 -14.13
C THR A 76 18.60 17.50 -14.09
N VAL A 77 17.36 17.96 -13.88
CA VAL A 77 16.18 17.10 -14.04
C VAL A 77 15.88 16.95 -15.52
N THR A 78 15.75 15.71 -16.00
CA THR A 78 15.65 15.42 -17.45
C THR A 78 14.36 14.72 -17.86
N THR A 79 13.84 13.82 -17.03
CA THR A 79 12.74 12.93 -17.39
C THR A 79 11.88 12.63 -16.17
N LEU A 80 10.57 12.54 -16.38
CA LEU A 80 9.60 12.17 -15.38
C LEU A 80 9.05 10.78 -15.70
N PHE A 81 8.83 9.95 -14.68
CA PHE A 81 8.30 8.60 -14.81
C PHE A 81 7.02 8.49 -13.98
N SER A 82 5.90 8.24 -14.64
CA SER A 82 4.59 8.11 -13.98
C SER A 82 4.21 6.65 -13.80
N VAL A 83 3.59 6.34 -12.66
CA VAL A 83 3.00 5.02 -12.37
C VAL A 83 1.48 5.04 -12.54
N GLU A 84 0.78 4.08 -11.94
CA GLU A 84 -0.67 4.07 -11.82
C GLU A 84 -1.22 5.41 -11.28
N HIS A 85 -2.36 5.86 -11.77
CA HIS A 85 -3.01 7.16 -11.49
C HIS A 85 -2.33 8.41 -12.08
N GLY A 86 -1.21 8.23 -12.79
CA GLY A 86 -0.50 9.32 -13.48
C GLY A 86 0.28 10.24 -12.53
N ILE A 87 0.98 11.23 -13.10
CA ILE A 87 1.96 12.01 -12.33
C ILE A 87 1.35 13.11 -11.45
N ARG A 88 0.18 13.65 -11.85
CA ARG A 88 -0.55 14.69 -11.12
C ARG A 88 -1.89 14.21 -10.55
N GLY A 89 -2.17 12.90 -10.58
CA GLY A 89 -3.39 12.31 -10.01
C GLY A 89 -4.66 12.57 -10.81
N ASN A 90 -4.54 12.83 -12.11
CA ASN A 90 -5.67 13.14 -13.00
C ASN A 90 -6.28 11.89 -13.68
N ALA A 91 -5.74 10.68 -13.44
CA ALA A 91 -6.21 9.43 -14.03
C ALA A 91 -6.95 8.54 -13.01
N ASP A 92 -7.95 7.79 -13.47
CA ASP A 92 -8.77 6.91 -12.63
C ASP A 92 -7.99 5.70 -12.09
N ALA A 93 -8.62 4.94 -11.17
CA ALA A 93 -8.06 3.69 -10.66
C ALA A 93 -7.95 2.61 -11.75
N GLY A 94 -6.81 1.93 -11.84
CA GLY A 94 -6.55 0.99 -12.93
C GLY A 94 -6.18 1.63 -14.27
N LEU A 95 -5.97 2.96 -14.31
CA LEU A 95 -5.52 3.70 -15.48
C LEU A 95 -4.19 4.41 -15.21
N GLY A 96 -3.40 4.62 -16.25
CA GLY A 96 -2.16 5.38 -16.23
C GLY A 96 -2.25 6.63 -17.10
N ASP A 97 -1.16 7.37 -17.15
CA ASP A 97 -0.96 8.44 -18.13
C ASP A 97 -0.38 7.87 -19.44
N ASP A 98 -0.36 8.65 -20.51
CA ASP A 98 0.40 8.34 -21.74
C ASP A 98 1.70 9.16 -21.78
N ASN A 99 2.61 8.83 -22.71
CA ASN A 99 3.82 9.61 -22.89
C ASN A 99 3.49 11.01 -23.43
N HIS A 100 3.87 12.06 -22.71
CA HIS A 100 3.60 13.45 -23.10
C HIS A 100 4.56 14.42 -22.40
N LEU A 101 4.39 15.73 -22.59
CA LEU A 101 5.16 16.75 -21.87
C LEU A 101 4.37 17.25 -20.66
N ASP A 102 5.01 17.29 -19.49
CA ASP A 102 4.45 17.95 -18.31
C ASP A 102 4.29 19.44 -18.62
N LYS A 103 3.04 19.92 -18.61
CA LYS A 103 2.71 21.30 -19.02
C LYS A 103 3.39 22.37 -18.16
N HIS A 104 3.74 22.04 -16.92
CA HIS A 104 4.33 23.01 -15.99
C HIS A 104 5.86 23.10 -16.13
N SER A 105 6.54 21.96 -16.15
CA SER A 105 8.01 21.88 -16.22
C SER A 105 8.56 21.80 -17.64
N GLY A 106 7.75 21.42 -18.63
CA GLY A 106 8.19 21.14 -20.00
C GLY A 106 8.98 19.83 -20.15
N LEU A 107 9.09 19.03 -19.09
CA LEU A 107 9.83 17.77 -19.09
C LEU A 107 9.02 16.64 -19.74
N PRO A 108 9.69 15.68 -20.41
CA PRO A 108 9.02 14.47 -20.90
C PRO A 108 8.57 13.58 -19.75
N ILE A 109 7.34 13.08 -19.86
CA ILE A 109 6.76 12.05 -19.01
C ILE A 109 6.80 10.72 -19.77
N VAL A 110 7.35 9.71 -19.12
CA VAL A 110 7.33 8.31 -19.54
C VAL A 110 6.33 7.57 -18.65
N SER A 111 5.29 7.01 -19.25
CA SER A 111 4.34 6.17 -18.54
C SER A 111 4.88 4.77 -18.32
N LEU A 112 4.83 4.31 -17.08
CA LEU A 112 5.24 2.97 -16.67
C LEU A 112 4.06 2.06 -16.32
N TYR A 113 2.84 2.43 -16.73
CA TYR A 113 1.63 1.69 -16.38
C TYR A 113 0.89 1.18 -17.61
N GLY A 114 0.35 -0.04 -17.54
CA GLY A 114 -0.44 -0.64 -18.61
C GLY A 114 0.41 -1.16 -19.78
N ARG A 115 -0.15 -1.10 -20.99
CA ARG A 115 0.48 -1.60 -22.22
C ARG A 115 0.63 -0.49 -23.25
N ASP A 116 1.64 -0.60 -24.11
CA ASP A 116 1.80 0.25 -25.29
C ASP A 116 0.86 -0.17 -26.43
N GLU A 117 0.94 0.55 -27.57
CA GLU A 117 0.13 0.30 -28.77
C GLU A 117 0.34 -1.10 -29.36
N ASP A 118 1.52 -1.70 -29.15
CA ASP A 118 1.88 -3.06 -29.57
C ASP A 118 1.46 -4.14 -28.54
N GLY A 119 0.80 -3.73 -27.45
CA GLY A 119 0.38 -4.61 -26.36
C GLY A 119 1.52 -5.05 -25.44
N ARG A 120 2.69 -4.42 -25.46
CA ARG A 120 3.82 -4.72 -24.57
C ARG A 120 3.65 -4.00 -23.24
N SER A 121 4.12 -4.62 -22.14
CA SER A 121 4.11 -3.98 -20.82
C SER A 121 4.95 -2.71 -20.83
N ARG A 122 4.44 -1.63 -20.24
CA ARG A 122 5.19 -0.37 -20.04
C ARG A 122 5.97 -0.34 -18.71
N ALA A 123 5.87 -1.37 -17.88
CA ALA A 123 6.43 -1.38 -16.52
C ALA A 123 7.95 -1.11 -16.44
N HIS A 124 8.69 -1.44 -17.50
CA HIS A 124 10.13 -1.25 -17.59
C HIS A 124 10.47 -0.14 -18.60
N PRO A 125 11.11 0.98 -18.19
CA PRO A 125 11.62 1.93 -19.16
C PRO A 125 12.69 1.30 -20.05
N THR A 126 12.65 1.65 -21.33
CA THR A 126 13.65 1.22 -22.32
C THR A 126 14.99 1.92 -22.12
N GLU A 127 16.05 1.37 -22.71
CA GLU A 127 17.37 2.01 -22.75
C GLU A 127 17.30 3.43 -23.31
N ALA A 128 16.52 3.64 -24.38
CA ALA A 128 16.34 4.95 -25.00
C ALA A 128 15.68 5.96 -24.04
N GLN A 129 14.68 5.53 -23.27
CA GLN A 129 14.01 6.37 -22.27
C GLN A 129 14.94 6.70 -21.08
N LEU A 130 15.97 5.89 -20.83
CA LEU A 130 16.98 6.12 -19.79
C LEU A 130 18.30 6.71 -20.31
N ALA A 131 18.41 6.99 -21.61
CA ALA A 131 19.66 7.44 -22.23
C ALA A 131 20.19 8.74 -21.61
N ASN A 132 19.26 9.62 -21.22
CA ASN A 132 19.54 10.92 -20.61
C ASN A 132 19.44 10.93 -19.07
N VAL A 133 19.42 9.77 -18.43
CA VAL A 133 19.33 9.63 -16.97
C VAL A 133 20.57 8.90 -16.45
N ASP A 134 21.14 9.41 -15.36
CA ASP A 134 22.23 8.77 -14.60
C ASP A 134 21.69 8.15 -13.30
N ILE A 135 20.73 8.82 -12.67
CA ILE A 135 20.09 8.40 -11.42
C ILE A 135 18.58 8.64 -11.47
N ILE A 136 17.80 7.67 -11.00
CA ILE A 136 16.37 7.84 -10.73
C ILE A 136 16.16 8.16 -9.27
N ILE A 137 15.40 9.22 -8.98
CA ILE A 137 14.83 9.46 -7.66
C ILE A 137 13.44 8.82 -7.61
N TYR A 138 13.25 7.85 -6.72
CA TYR A 138 11.95 7.28 -6.38
C TYR A 138 11.38 8.05 -5.19
N ASP A 139 10.20 8.65 -5.36
CA ASP A 139 9.53 9.41 -4.31
C ASP A 139 8.01 9.21 -4.37
N LEU A 140 7.53 8.01 -4.02
CA LEU A 140 6.10 7.68 -4.01
C LEU A 140 5.64 7.32 -2.59
N GLN A 141 4.47 7.81 -2.18
CA GLN A 141 3.84 7.43 -0.92
C GLN A 141 3.09 6.09 -1.07
N ASP A 142 3.61 5.05 -0.42
CA ASP A 142 2.96 3.74 -0.32
C ASP A 142 2.02 3.68 0.91
N VAL A 143 1.29 2.56 1.07
CA VAL A 143 0.38 2.32 2.21
C VAL A 143 0.73 1.08 3.04
N GLY A 144 1.78 0.34 2.69
CA GLY A 144 2.30 -0.79 3.48
C GLY A 144 1.65 -2.15 3.18
N VAL A 145 1.00 -2.28 2.03
CA VAL A 145 0.20 -3.46 1.66
C VAL A 145 0.71 -4.03 0.35
N ARG A 146 1.01 -5.33 0.30
CA ARG A 146 1.62 -6.03 -0.84
C ARG A 146 0.84 -5.85 -2.15
N PHE A 147 -0.49 -5.83 -2.07
CA PHE A 147 -1.37 -5.61 -3.23
C PHE A 147 -1.65 -4.13 -3.52
N PHE A 148 -0.82 -3.23 -2.98
CA PHE A 148 -0.67 -1.85 -3.44
C PHE A 148 0.63 -1.75 -4.26
N THR A 149 0.51 -1.36 -5.53
CA THR A 149 1.44 -1.76 -6.61
C THR A 149 2.70 -0.90 -6.75
N TYR A 150 2.93 0.08 -5.86
CA TYR A 150 4.12 0.94 -5.96
C TYR A 150 5.41 0.19 -5.63
N THR A 151 5.37 -0.80 -4.74
CA THR A 151 6.51 -1.69 -4.46
C THR A 151 6.91 -2.55 -5.67
N ILE A 152 5.95 -2.94 -6.51
CA ILE A 152 6.19 -3.63 -7.79
C ILE A 152 6.81 -2.65 -8.80
N SER A 153 6.30 -1.42 -8.85
CA SER A 153 6.86 -0.37 -9.71
C SER A 153 8.31 -0.05 -9.34
N LEU A 154 8.63 0.02 -8.04
CA LEU A 154 9.99 0.13 -7.51
C LEU A 154 10.88 -1.03 -7.98
N HIS A 155 10.39 -2.27 -7.89
CA HIS A 155 11.11 -3.44 -8.36
C HIS A 155 11.41 -3.37 -9.87
N HIS A 156 10.42 -3.11 -10.72
CA HIS A 156 10.64 -3.04 -12.17
C HIS A 156 11.60 -1.92 -12.58
N MET A 157 11.56 -0.79 -11.86
CA MET A 157 12.56 0.25 -12.04
C MET A 157 13.96 -0.26 -11.64
N LEU A 158 14.13 -0.92 -10.49
CA LEU A 158 15.41 -1.50 -10.08
C LEU A 158 15.95 -2.50 -11.11
N GLU A 159 15.11 -3.37 -11.69
CA GLU A 159 15.52 -4.27 -12.77
C GLU A 159 16.05 -3.48 -13.99
N SER A 160 15.33 -2.44 -14.39
CA SER A 160 15.71 -1.60 -15.54
C SER A 160 17.04 -0.87 -15.30
N LEU A 161 17.20 -0.30 -14.11
CA LEU A 161 18.43 0.40 -13.74
C LEU A 161 19.62 -0.56 -13.57
N GLN A 162 19.39 -1.78 -13.07
CA GLN A 162 20.40 -2.84 -13.03
C GLN A 162 20.92 -3.13 -14.43
N LYS A 163 20.02 -3.40 -15.38
CA LYS A 163 20.34 -3.75 -16.76
C LYS A 163 21.07 -2.63 -17.50
N TYR A 164 20.67 -1.39 -17.29
CA TYR A 164 21.23 -0.22 -17.99
C TYR A 164 22.27 0.56 -17.18
N HIS A 165 22.78 -0.05 -16.09
CA HIS A 165 23.85 0.47 -15.25
C HIS A 165 23.59 1.90 -14.74
N LYS A 166 22.37 2.12 -14.23
CA LYS A 166 21.91 3.38 -13.65
C LYS A 166 21.78 3.25 -12.14
N LYS A 167 21.71 4.39 -11.45
CA LYS A 167 21.58 4.46 -9.99
C LYS A 167 20.14 4.71 -9.57
N MET A 168 19.82 4.34 -8.33
CA MET A 168 18.56 4.69 -7.69
C MET A 168 18.82 5.45 -6.39
N MET A 169 18.07 6.51 -6.17
CA MET A 169 17.94 7.20 -4.90
C MET A 169 16.48 7.13 -4.45
N VAL A 170 16.21 6.60 -3.26
CA VAL A 170 14.87 6.57 -2.67
C VAL A 170 14.75 7.72 -1.69
N PHE A 171 13.82 8.63 -1.95
CA PHE A 171 13.35 9.57 -0.94
C PHE A 171 12.35 8.83 -0.07
N ASP A 172 12.81 8.45 1.12
CA ASP A 172 12.01 7.58 1.95
C ASP A 172 10.81 8.31 2.56
N ARG A 173 9.74 7.55 2.79
CA ARG A 173 8.45 8.05 3.27
C ARG A 173 7.88 7.13 4.35
N PRO A 174 7.06 7.66 5.28
CA PRO A 174 6.45 6.85 6.33
C PRO A 174 5.56 5.77 5.73
N ASN A 175 5.56 4.59 6.35
CA ASN A 175 4.56 3.58 6.07
C ASN A 175 3.41 3.75 7.08
N PRO A 176 2.17 4.10 6.65
CA PRO A 176 1.05 4.29 7.58
C PRO A 176 0.67 3.00 8.34
N LEU A 177 1.06 1.83 7.82
CA LEU A 177 0.95 0.51 8.45
C LEU A 177 2.30 -0.04 8.96
N GLY A 178 3.31 0.83 9.18
CA GLY A 178 4.68 0.44 9.56
C GLY A 178 4.79 -0.38 10.86
N SER A 179 3.87 -0.17 11.79
CA SER A 179 3.78 -0.87 13.08
C SER A 179 3.18 -2.27 12.97
N HIS A 180 2.74 -2.67 11.77
CA HIS A 180 2.05 -3.93 11.54
C HIS A 180 2.81 -4.83 10.56
N VAL A 181 2.74 -6.13 10.83
CA VAL A 181 3.09 -7.20 9.89
C VAL A 181 1.99 -8.24 9.99
N TYR A 182 1.36 -8.58 8.85
CA TYR A 182 0.15 -9.40 8.87
C TYR A 182 -0.09 -10.16 7.57
N GLY A 183 -0.69 -11.35 7.70
CA GLY A 183 -1.14 -12.19 6.60
C GLY A 183 -0.07 -13.16 6.09
N PRO A 184 -0.45 -14.10 5.20
CA PRO A 184 0.46 -15.13 4.73
C PRO A 184 1.53 -14.58 3.80
N ILE A 185 2.69 -15.24 3.84
CA ILE A 185 3.77 -15.04 2.86
C ILE A 185 3.22 -15.43 1.48
N LEU A 186 3.51 -14.60 0.48
CA LEU A 186 3.16 -14.90 -0.91
C LEU A 186 3.78 -16.25 -1.32
N GLU A 187 2.99 -17.14 -1.90
CA GLU A 187 3.45 -18.37 -2.56
C GLU A 187 3.74 -18.06 -4.03
N GLU A 188 4.81 -18.64 -4.60
CA GLU A 188 5.25 -18.39 -5.98
C GLU A 188 4.14 -18.61 -7.02
N ALA A 189 3.28 -19.61 -6.80
CA ALA A 189 2.14 -19.92 -7.66
C ALA A 189 1.09 -18.77 -7.75
N ASN A 190 1.13 -17.82 -6.82
CA ASN A 190 0.22 -16.68 -6.72
C ASN A 190 0.86 -15.35 -7.12
N ILE A 191 2.08 -15.37 -7.67
CA ILE A 191 2.71 -14.16 -8.21
C ILE A 191 1.84 -13.54 -9.30
N SER A 192 1.67 -12.22 -9.24
CA SER A 192 0.86 -11.45 -10.18
C SER A 192 1.22 -9.96 -10.12
N GLY A 193 0.51 -9.13 -10.89
CA GLY A 193 0.68 -7.67 -10.89
C GLY A 193 0.31 -6.97 -9.57
N ILE A 194 -0.08 -7.71 -8.53
CA ILE A 194 -0.38 -7.22 -7.18
C ILE A 194 0.45 -7.94 -6.09
N GLY A 195 1.50 -8.66 -6.47
CA GLY A 195 2.45 -9.22 -5.53
C GLY A 195 3.45 -10.13 -6.21
N MET A 196 4.74 -9.92 -5.94
CA MET A 196 5.83 -10.72 -6.53
C MET A 196 6.92 -11.14 -5.54
N HIS A 197 7.03 -10.48 -4.38
CA HIS A 197 8.03 -10.79 -3.37
C HIS A 197 7.49 -11.77 -2.32
N PRO A 198 8.33 -12.65 -1.75
CA PRO A 198 7.97 -13.58 -0.67
C PRO A 198 7.80 -12.84 0.67
N ILE A 199 6.82 -11.96 0.74
CA ILE A 199 6.50 -11.10 1.90
C ILE A 199 5.05 -11.30 2.34
N PRO A 200 4.68 -10.95 3.59
CA PRO A 200 3.29 -11.00 4.05
C PRO A 200 2.41 -9.94 3.36
N MET A 201 1.09 -10.00 3.58
CA MET A 201 0.15 -9.02 3.01
C MET A 201 0.44 -7.59 3.48
N VAL A 202 0.69 -7.41 4.78
CA VAL A 202 1.16 -6.15 5.38
C VAL A 202 2.61 -6.38 5.78
N HIS A 203 3.53 -5.62 5.17
CA HIS A 203 4.96 -5.92 5.25
C HIS A 203 5.71 -5.06 6.28
N GLY A 204 5.13 -3.96 6.74
CA GLY A 204 5.71 -3.10 7.78
C GLY A 204 7.04 -2.44 7.37
N LEU A 205 7.33 -2.29 6.09
CA LEU A 205 8.56 -1.62 5.62
C LEU A 205 8.23 -0.31 4.93
N THR A 206 9.08 0.69 5.12
CA THR A 206 9.11 1.89 4.28
C THR A 206 9.61 1.54 2.87
N SER A 207 9.43 2.44 1.90
CA SER A 207 9.91 2.20 0.52
C SER A 207 11.43 2.06 0.45
N GLY A 208 12.17 2.82 1.26
CA GLY A 208 13.62 2.74 1.36
C GLY A 208 14.11 1.42 1.93
N GLU A 209 13.52 0.96 3.03
CA GLU A 209 13.83 -0.37 3.60
C GLU A 209 13.45 -1.50 2.64
N PHE A 210 12.33 -1.36 1.92
CA PHE A 210 11.90 -2.33 0.91
C PHE A 210 12.88 -2.41 -0.27
N ALA A 211 13.36 -1.27 -0.78
CA ALA A 211 14.40 -1.24 -1.81
C ALA A 211 15.69 -1.93 -1.36
N ARG A 212 16.09 -1.71 -0.09
CA ARG A 212 17.23 -2.41 0.52
C ARG A 212 17.00 -3.92 0.60
N MET A 213 15.79 -4.35 0.95
CA MET A 213 15.43 -5.77 1.02
C MET A 213 15.47 -6.43 -0.37
N ILE A 214 14.86 -5.82 -1.39
CA ILE A 214 14.94 -6.32 -2.78
C ILE A 214 16.40 -6.50 -3.21
N THR A 215 17.22 -5.49 -2.92
CA THR A 215 18.63 -5.47 -3.31
C THR A 215 19.46 -6.50 -2.55
N GLY A 216 19.30 -6.57 -1.22
CA GLY A 216 20.10 -7.43 -0.35
C GLY A 216 19.76 -8.91 -0.46
N GLU A 217 18.49 -9.25 -0.67
CA GLU A 217 18.06 -10.63 -0.91
C GLU A 217 18.23 -11.07 -2.36
N GLY A 218 18.66 -10.17 -3.26
CA GLY A 218 18.88 -10.47 -4.67
C GLY A 218 17.60 -10.85 -5.40
N TRP A 219 16.50 -10.15 -5.12
CA TRP A 219 15.16 -10.49 -5.61
C TRP A 219 14.83 -9.96 -7.00
N LEU A 220 15.77 -9.39 -7.77
CA LEU A 220 15.44 -8.97 -9.14
C LEU A 220 15.26 -10.19 -10.04
N THR A 221 14.45 -10.01 -11.08
CA THR A 221 14.16 -11.02 -12.10
C THR A 221 14.66 -10.57 -13.47
N ASN A 222 14.36 -11.35 -14.53
CA ASN A 222 14.78 -11.04 -15.90
C ASN A 222 13.64 -10.46 -16.75
N PHE A 223 12.95 -9.43 -16.26
CA PHE A 223 11.82 -8.70 -16.89
C PHE A 223 10.59 -9.56 -17.24
N ASN A 224 10.78 -10.54 -18.13
CA ASN A 224 9.79 -11.51 -18.60
C ASN A 224 9.64 -12.72 -17.66
N ASP A 225 10.61 -12.93 -16.78
CA ASP A 225 10.50 -13.94 -15.73
C ASP A 225 9.90 -13.30 -14.49
N THR A 226 8.83 -13.88 -13.96
CA THR A 226 8.20 -13.43 -12.71
C THR A 226 8.24 -14.52 -11.63
N ASN A 227 8.96 -15.61 -11.85
CA ASN A 227 9.18 -16.63 -10.82
C ASN A 227 10.46 -16.30 -10.02
N TRP A 228 10.71 -17.04 -8.93
CA TRP A 228 11.84 -16.80 -8.04
C TRP A 228 13.11 -17.55 -8.46
N GLN A 229 13.12 -18.25 -9.60
CA GLN A 229 14.34 -18.94 -10.09
C GLN A 229 15.47 -17.96 -10.40
N ALA A 230 15.12 -16.72 -10.78
CA ALA A 230 16.09 -15.66 -11.03
C ALA A 230 16.71 -15.08 -9.74
N PHE A 231 16.10 -15.32 -8.58
CA PHE A 231 16.57 -14.75 -7.32
C PHE A 231 17.99 -15.25 -7.00
N GLY A 232 18.86 -14.31 -6.63
CA GLY A 232 20.26 -14.59 -6.32
C GLY A 232 21.16 -14.79 -7.54
N ILE A 233 20.64 -14.84 -8.78
CA ILE A 233 21.50 -14.85 -9.97
C ILE A 233 22.25 -13.53 -10.06
N LYS A 234 23.58 -13.59 -10.12
CA LYS A 234 24.47 -12.42 -10.06
C LYS A 234 24.15 -11.35 -11.12
N ASP A 235 23.77 -11.78 -12.32
CA ASP A 235 23.44 -10.88 -13.44
C ASP A 235 22.09 -10.18 -13.25
N TYR A 236 21.26 -10.64 -12.32
CA TYR A 236 19.98 -10.05 -11.91
C TYR A 236 20.08 -9.57 -10.46
N GLN A 237 21.18 -8.91 -10.08
CA GLN A 237 21.31 -8.25 -8.79
C GLN A 237 21.58 -6.76 -8.98
N PHE A 238 20.81 -5.93 -8.27
CA PHE A 238 21.09 -4.50 -8.22
C PHE A 238 22.37 -4.27 -7.41
N PRO A 239 23.36 -3.52 -7.91
CA PRO A 239 24.56 -3.26 -7.12
C PRO A 239 24.23 -2.40 -5.90
N ALA A 240 24.47 -2.92 -4.69
CA ALA A 240 24.14 -2.21 -3.45
C ALA A 240 24.75 -0.79 -3.35
N LYS A 241 25.92 -0.57 -3.97
CA LYS A 241 26.59 0.75 -4.03
C LYS A 241 25.83 1.78 -4.87
N ASP A 242 24.97 1.33 -5.78
CA ASP A 242 24.20 2.15 -6.70
C ASP A 242 22.79 2.43 -6.16
N LEU A 243 22.45 1.91 -4.98
CA LEU A 243 21.23 2.22 -4.23
C LEU A 243 21.55 3.20 -3.10
N MET A 244 20.86 4.33 -3.09
CA MET A 244 20.91 5.31 -2.01
C MET A 244 19.53 5.46 -1.39
N VAL A 245 19.44 5.44 -0.06
CA VAL A 245 18.20 5.77 0.65
C VAL A 245 18.43 7.04 1.44
N ILE A 246 17.64 8.06 1.16
CA ILE A 246 17.61 9.29 1.93
C ILE A 246 16.58 9.10 3.04
N GLY A 247 17.09 8.68 4.20
CA GLY A 247 16.28 8.35 5.35
C GLY A 247 15.57 9.56 5.96
N MET A 248 14.42 9.28 6.57
CA MET A 248 13.66 10.26 7.33
C MET A 248 14.34 10.58 8.66
N ALA A 249 14.03 11.75 9.22
CA ALA A 249 14.29 12.05 10.63
C ALA A 249 13.00 12.02 11.44
N ASN A 250 13.11 11.67 12.73
CA ASN A 250 12.00 11.64 13.69
C ASN A 250 10.87 10.66 13.32
N TYR A 251 11.21 9.54 12.67
CA TYR A 251 10.27 8.47 12.34
C TYR A 251 10.70 7.17 13.03
N THR A 252 9.72 6.45 13.57
CA THR A 252 9.80 5.07 14.04
C THR A 252 8.68 4.28 13.38
N HIS A 253 8.78 2.96 13.36
CA HIS A 253 7.69 2.13 12.82
C HIS A 253 6.37 2.29 13.59
N ASP A 254 6.42 2.74 14.84
CA ASP A 254 5.25 3.03 15.67
C ASP A 254 4.70 4.46 15.51
N THR A 255 5.35 5.31 14.71
CA THR A 255 4.93 6.70 14.52
C THR A 255 3.67 6.76 13.64
N PRO A 256 2.52 7.25 14.15
CA PRO A 256 1.33 7.42 13.34
C PRO A 256 1.57 8.42 12.21
N TYR A 257 1.06 8.14 11.01
CA TYR A 257 1.22 9.02 9.87
C TYR A 257 -0.07 9.12 9.04
N SER A 258 -0.65 10.32 9.04
CA SER A 258 -1.77 10.68 8.17
C SER A 258 -1.24 11.18 6.83
N LEU A 259 -1.74 10.61 5.74
CA LEU A 259 -1.27 10.96 4.41
C LEU A 259 -1.82 12.34 4.00
N PRO A 260 -0.96 13.28 3.58
CA PRO A 260 -1.41 14.64 3.22
C PRO A 260 -2.18 14.67 1.89
N VAL A 261 -2.02 13.64 1.06
CA VAL A 261 -2.70 13.45 -0.22
C VAL A 261 -3.20 12.02 -0.29
N ARG A 262 -4.40 11.83 -0.83
CA ARG A 262 -4.98 10.50 -1.03
C ARG A 262 -4.07 9.66 -1.94
N PRO A 263 -3.64 8.47 -1.50
CA PRO A 263 -2.75 7.64 -2.30
C PRO A 263 -3.47 7.00 -3.51
N SER A 264 -4.80 6.88 -3.44
CA SER A 264 -5.65 6.44 -4.55
C SER A 264 -7.06 7.07 -4.47
N PRO A 265 -7.87 7.01 -5.53
CA PRO A 265 -9.24 7.54 -5.51
C PRO A 265 -10.17 6.89 -4.47
N ASN A 266 -9.85 5.68 -3.98
CA ASN A 266 -10.68 4.91 -3.05
C ASN A 266 -10.07 4.79 -1.64
N LEU A 267 -8.83 5.18 -1.42
CA LEU A 267 -8.24 5.31 -0.08
C LEU A 267 -8.29 6.78 0.34
N ARG A 268 -9.44 7.19 0.88
CA ARG A 268 -9.79 8.60 1.06
C ARG A 268 -9.53 9.16 2.46
N SER A 269 -9.23 8.30 3.42
CA SER A 269 -9.08 8.59 4.85
C SER A 269 -8.04 7.66 5.49
N ASP A 270 -7.57 8.02 6.68
CA ASP A 270 -6.70 7.16 7.48
C ASP A 270 -7.40 5.85 7.87
N LEU A 271 -8.70 5.91 8.18
CA LEU A 271 -9.48 4.72 8.50
C LEU A 271 -9.52 3.74 7.32
N ALA A 272 -9.78 4.23 6.10
CA ALA A 272 -9.77 3.41 4.89
C ALA A 272 -8.40 2.76 4.67
N ILE A 273 -7.30 3.48 4.94
CA ILE A 273 -5.94 2.93 4.85
C ILE A 273 -5.73 1.81 5.87
N GLN A 274 -6.15 2.00 7.13
CA GLN A 274 -6.01 0.97 8.17
C GLN A 274 -6.87 -0.26 7.90
N LEU A 275 -8.05 -0.09 7.29
CA LEU A 275 -8.96 -1.17 6.93
C LEU A 275 -8.61 -1.86 5.61
N TYR A 276 -7.83 -1.22 4.74
CA TYR A 276 -7.50 -1.73 3.41
C TYR A 276 -6.93 -3.15 3.38
N PRO A 277 -5.99 -3.55 4.27
CA PRO A 277 -5.51 -4.94 4.33
C PRO A 277 -6.60 -5.98 4.55
N SER A 278 -7.67 -5.60 5.26
CA SER A 278 -8.79 -6.46 5.61
C SER A 278 -9.89 -6.42 4.56
N LEU A 279 -10.31 -5.22 4.15
CA LEU A 279 -11.43 -5.02 3.25
C LEU A 279 -11.04 -5.18 1.77
N GLY A 280 -9.76 -5.03 1.42
CA GLY A 280 -9.22 -5.35 0.10
C GLY A 280 -9.50 -6.80 -0.33
N LEU A 281 -9.61 -7.72 0.62
CA LEU A 281 -9.93 -9.13 0.33
C LEU A 281 -11.32 -9.31 -0.29
N PHE A 282 -12.24 -8.37 -0.05
CA PHE A 282 -13.58 -8.39 -0.62
C PHE A 282 -13.61 -8.07 -2.11
N GLU A 283 -12.49 -7.63 -2.71
CA GLU A 283 -12.37 -7.54 -4.18
C GLU A 283 -12.52 -8.90 -4.88
N ALA A 284 -12.42 -9.99 -4.13
CA ALA A 284 -12.67 -11.35 -4.62
C ALA A 284 -14.09 -11.86 -4.35
N THR A 285 -14.90 -11.14 -3.57
CA THR A 285 -16.23 -11.58 -3.13
C THR A 285 -17.33 -10.76 -3.79
N SER A 286 -18.57 -11.19 -3.61
CA SER A 286 -19.75 -10.49 -4.12
C SER A 286 -20.19 -9.30 -3.28
N VAL A 287 -19.57 -9.10 -2.12
CA VAL A 287 -19.90 -8.04 -1.18
C VAL A 287 -19.14 -6.79 -1.58
N ASN A 288 -19.85 -5.70 -1.82
CA ASN A 288 -19.24 -4.40 -2.11
C ASN A 288 -18.56 -3.84 -0.85
N MET A 289 -17.37 -3.28 -1.02
CA MET A 289 -16.50 -2.75 0.04
C MET A 289 -16.51 -1.22 0.07
N GLY A 290 -17.63 -0.61 -0.30
CA GLY A 290 -17.83 0.84 -0.40
C GLY A 290 -17.30 1.48 -1.69
N ARG A 291 -16.73 0.71 -2.63
CA ARG A 291 -16.36 1.27 -3.94
C ARG A 291 -17.62 1.77 -4.66
N GLY A 292 -17.56 2.99 -5.18
CA GLY A 292 -18.72 3.66 -5.78
C GLY A 292 -19.66 4.33 -4.77
N SER A 293 -19.23 4.53 -3.52
CA SER A 293 -19.93 5.31 -2.50
C SER A 293 -19.04 6.43 -1.91
N ASP A 294 -19.56 7.11 -0.90
CA ASP A 294 -18.83 8.12 -0.12
C ASP A 294 -17.75 7.52 0.80
N HIS A 295 -17.88 6.23 1.16
CA HIS A 295 -17.10 5.52 2.18
C HIS A 295 -16.36 4.27 1.64
N PRO A 296 -15.55 4.37 0.58
CA PRO A 296 -14.78 3.23 0.08
C PRO A 296 -13.79 2.72 1.12
N PHE A 297 -13.75 1.39 1.27
CA PHE A 297 -12.96 0.68 2.28
C PHE A 297 -13.27 1.07 3.74
N GLU A 298 -14.47 1.58 4.00
CA GLU A 298 -14.98 1.85 5.36
C GLU A 298 -16.35 1.20 5.61
N GLN A 299 -16.86 0.42 4.66
CA GLN A 299 -18.14 -0.28 4.76
C GLN A 299 -18.18 -1.52 3.87
N LEU A 300 -19.08 -2.44 4.19
CA LEU A 300 -19.35 -3.67 3.45
C LEU A 300 -20.86 -3.79 3.20
N GLY A 301 -21.27 -4.28 2.03
CA GLY A 301 -22.69 -4.43 1.71
C GLY A 301 -23.00 -5.42 0.58
N PHE A 302 -24.19 -6.02 0.63
CA PHE A 302 -24.73 -6.94 -0.39
C PHE A 302 -26.20 -6.56 -0.72
N PRO A 303 -26.75 -6.84 -1.93
CA PRO A 303 -28.03 -6.26 -2.39
C PRO A 303 -29.27 -6.95 -1.81
N THR A 304 -29.32 -7.10 -0.49
CA THR A 304 -30.50 -7.55 0.24
C THR A 304 -30.45 -7.05 1.68
N ARG A 305 -31.62 -6.74 2.24
CA ARG A 305 -31.75 -6.29 3.63
C ARG A 305 -31.44 -7.36 4.66
N GLN A 306 -31.33 -8.63 4.27
CA GLN A 306 -30.94 -9.72 5.16
C GLN A 306 -29.56 -9.48 5.81
N PHE A 307 -28.65 -8.78 5.13
CA PHE A 307 -27.32 -8.48 5.66
C PHE A 307 -27.23 -7.14 6.39
N TYR A 308 -28.33 -6.40 6.55
CA TYR A 308 -28.31 -5.11 7.24
C TYR A 308 -27.78 -5.23 8.68
N VAL A 309 -26.77 -4.43 9.00
CA VAL A 309 -26.27 -4.24 10.37
C VAL A 309 -26.57 -2.82 10.83
N ASN A 310 -26.05 -1.83 10.10
CA ASN A 310 -26.19 -0.41 10.47
C ASN A 310 -26.18 0.55 9.26
N THR A 311 -26.08 0.06 8.03
CA THR A 311 -26.06 0.89 6.82
C THR A 311 -26.70 0.20 5.62
N CYS A 312 -27.27 1.01 4.73
CA CYS A 312 -27.46 0.67 3.32
C CYS A 312 -26.96 1.85 2.48
N TYR A 313 -26.40 1.59 1.31
CA TYR A 313 -25.88 2.62 0.42
C TYR A 313 -26.04 2.24 -1.06
N GLN A 314 -26.10 3.26 -1.91
CA GLN A 314 -26.17 3.10 -3.35
C GLN A 314 -24.76 2.97 -3.93
N VAL A 315 -24.52 1.94 -4.74
CA VAL A 315 -23.26 1.78 -5.49
C VAL A 315 -23.41 2.49 -6.84
N ASP A 316 -22.45 3.37 -7.17
CA ASP A 316 -22.37 4.02 -8.48
C ASP A 316 -22.34 2.99 -9.63
N ILE A 317 -23.21 3.17 -10.63
CA ILE A 317 -23.28 2.34 -11.83
C ILE A 317 -21.97 2.33 -12.63
N ASN A 318 -21.15 3.39 -12.54
CA ASN A 318 -19.87 3.45 -13.22
C ASN A 318 -18.88 2.37 -12.75
N GLN A 319 -19.08 1.80 -11.55
CA GLN A 319 -18.28 0.68 -11.06
C GLN A 319 -18.38 -0.58 -11.95
N GLN A 320 -19.42 -0.68 -12.78
CA GLN A 320 -19.55 -1.74 -13.77
C GLN A 320 -18.42 -1.71 -14.81
N LYS A 321 -17.91 -0.51 -15.16
CA LYS A 321 -16.83 -0.34 -16.14
C LYS A 321 -15.49 -0.89 -15.64
N THR A 322 -15.30 -0.92 -14.33
CA THR A 322 -14.09 -1.40 -13.66
C THR A 322 -14.26 -2.81 -13.09
N GLY A 323 -15.39 -3.46 -13.37
CA GLY A 323 -15.65 -4.84 -13.00
C GLY A 323 -15.98 -5.06 -11.52
N TRP A 324 -16.33 -4.03 -10.77
CA TRP A 324 -16.64 -4.20 -9.35
C TRP A 324 -18.09 -4.68 -9.12
N PRO A 325 -18.32 -5.54 -8.11
CA PRO A 325 -19.63 -6.12 -7.86
C PRO A 325 -20.62 -5.06 -7.34
N GLN A 326 -21.89 -5.36 -7.58
CA GLN A 326 -23.10 -4.64 -7.14
C GLN A 326 -23.25 -3.21 -7.70
N ALA A 327 -22.55 -2.89 -8.79
CA ALA A 327 -22.70 -1.62 -9.50
C ALA A 327 -24.18 -1.31 -9.81
N GLY A 328 -24.63 -0.11 -9.45
CA GLY A 328 -26.00 0.35 -9.68
C GLY A 328 -27.05 -0.15 -8.69
N LYS A 329 -26.67 -0.92 -7.66
CA LYS A 329 -27.62 -1.48 -6.67
C LYS A 329 -27.54 -0.74 -5.33
N GLU A 330 -28.65 -0.76 -4.60
CA GLU A 330 -28.64 -0.52 -3.15
C GLU A 330 -28.12 -1.78 -2.47
N VAL A 331 -27.13 -1.63 -1.60
CA VAL A 331 -26.55 -2.72 -0.81
C VAL A 331 -26.68 -2.41 0.67
N CYS A 332 -26.88 -3.44 1.50
CA CYS A 332 -27.01 -3.31 2.96
C CYS A 332 -25.98 -4.16 3.68
N GLY A 333 -25.51 -3.67 4.82
CA GLY A 333 -24.41 -4.29 5.56
C GLY A 333 -23.98 -3.45 6.75
N GLU A 334 -22.66 -3.29 6.88
CA GLU A 334 -22.02 -2.59 7.98
C GLU A 334 -21.13 -1.43 7.52
N ILE A 335 -21.18 -0.30 8.23
CA ILE A 335 -20.25 0.83 8.13
C ILE A 335 -19.40 0.89 9.40
N LEU A 336 -18.11 1.23 9.22
CA LEU A 336 -17.06 1.17 10.23
C LEU A 336 -16.53 2.56 10.63
N THR A 337 -17.19 3.64 10.21
CA THR A 337 -16.75 5.03 10.43
C THR A 337 -16.72 5.46 11.90
N ALA A 338 -17.43 4.74 12.78
CA ALA A 338 -17.40 4.96 14.23
C ALA A 338 -16.22 4.26 14.93
N THR A 339 -15.38 3.51 14.20
CA THR A 339 -14.26 2.76 14.77
C THR A 339 -13.12 3.70 15.17
N ASP A 340 -12.57 3.49 16.37
CA ASP A 340 -11.34 4.14 16.81
C ASP A 340 -10.16 3.62 15.97
N ILE A 341 -9.60 4.50 15.14
CA ILE A 341 -8.49 4.20 14.22
C ILE A 341 -7.29 3.59 14.98
N GLY A 342 -7.02 4.03 16.22
CA GLY A 342 -5.93 3.52 17.04
C GLY A 342 -6.10 2.05 17.48
N GLN A 343 -7.31 1.51 17.36
CA GLN A 343 -7.62 0.10 17.66
C GLN A 343 -7.75 -0.77 16.41
N VAL A 344 -7.77 -0.17 15.22
CA VAL A 344 -7.83 -0.93 13.96
C VAL A 344 -6.50 -1.62 13.75
N LYS A 345 -6.56 -2.93 13.50
CA LYS A 345 -5.41 -3.74 13.12
C LYS A 345 -5.77 -4.58 11.90
N PRO A 346 -4.81 -4.86 11.00
CA PRO A 346 -5.02 -5.81 9.91
C PRO A 346 -5.54 -7.15 10.46
N THR A 347 -6.62 -7.66 9.87
CA THR A 347 -7.25 -8.91 10.29
C THR A 347 -8.08 -9.57 9.18
N ILE A 348 -8.15 -10.90 9.16
CA ILE A 348 -9.02 -11.71 8.30
C ILE A 348 -10.46 -11.77 8.82
N ARG A 349 -10.71 -11.27 10.04
CA ARG A 349 -11.99 -11.35 10.75
C ARG A 349 -13.19 -10.93 9.91
N TYR A 350 -13.10 -9.81 9.19
CA TYR A 350 -14.23 -9.32 8.39
C TYR A 350 -14.63 -10.34 7.31
N LEU A 351 -13.65 -10.91 6.61
CA LEU A 351 -13.91 -11.94 5.60
C LEU A 351 -14.51 -13.20 6.23
N VAL A 352 -14.00 -13.63 7.39
CA VAL A 352 -14.53 -14.79 8.13
C VAL A 352 -15.98 -14.53 8.57
N ASP A 353 -16.27 -13.38 9.16
CA ASP A 353 -17.60 -13.02 9.62
C ASP A 353 -18.62 -13.03 8.46
N TRP A 354 -18.28 -12.41 7.34
CA TRP A 354 -19.12 -12.43 6.13
C TRP A 354 -19.27 -13.81 5.51
N TRP A 355 -18.22 -14.64 5.54
CA TRP A 355 -18.30 -16.05 5.14
C TRP A 355 -19.36 -16.80 5.95
N PHE A 356 -19.37 -16.64 7.28
CA PHE A 356 -20.40 -17.27 8.12
C PHE A 356 -21.79 -16.67 7.89
N LYS A 357 -21.92 -15.35 7.74
CA LYS A 357 -23.21 -14.69 7.42
C LYS A 357 -23.83 -15.26 6.14
N PHE A 358 -23.06 -15.41 5.06
CA PHE A 358 -23.52 -16.00 3.80
C PHE A 358 -23.91 -17.47 3.95
N LYS A 359 -23.10 -18.25 4.68
CA LYS A 359 -23.38 -19.65 4.93
C LYS A 359 -24.67 -19.85 5.71
N THR A 360 -24.89 -19.06 6.77
CA THR A 360 -26.14 -19.07 7.56
C THR A 360 -27.34 -18.62 6.74
N ALA A 361 -27.14 -17.69 5.80
CA ALA A 361 -28.17 -17.23 4.90
C ALA A 361 -28.49 -18.21 3.76
N GLY A 362 -27.75 -19.32 3.62
CA GLY A 362 -28.03 -20.38 2.65
C GLY A 362 -27.50 -20.12 1.24
N TYR A 363 -26.52 -19.22 1.09
CA TYR A 363 -25.88 -18.96 -0.20
C TYR A 363 -24.85 -20.05 -0.53
N GLU A 364 -24.60 -20.22 -1.82
CA GLU A 364 -23.45 -20.98 -2.27
C GLU A 364 -22.16 -20.21 -1.93
N MET A 365 -21.13 -20.92 -1.49
CA MET A 365 -19.96 -20.24 -0.92
C MET A 365 -18.91 -19.87 -1.96
N VAL A 366 -18.66 -20.74 -2.94
CA VAL A 366 -17.56 -20.57 -3.90
C VAL A 366 -18.05 -20.88 -5.30
N ILE A 367 -17.83 -19.92 -6.21
CA ILE A 367 -18.16 -20.10 -7.62
C ILE A 367 -17.34 -21.26 -8.25
N PRO A 368 -17.93 -22.05 -9.15
CA PRO A 368 -17.17 -23.02 -9.95
C PRO A 368 -16.08 -22.34 -10.79
N ALA A 369 -14.89 -22.94 -10.87
CA ALA A 369 -13.74 -22.37 -11.59
C ALA A 369 -14.05 -21.99 -13.05
N ALA A 370 -14.88 -22.78 -13.75
CA ALA A 370 -15.29 -22.53 -15.13
C ALA A 370 -16.12 -21.23 -15.32
N LYS A 371 -16.69 -20.68 -14.25
CA LYS A 371 -17.53 -19.48 -14.26
C LYS A 371 -16.79 -18.22 -13.79
N GLU A 372 -15.58 -18.34 -13.22
CA GLU A 372 -14.85 -17.20 -12.65
C GLU A 372 -14.54 -16.13 -13.70
N ALA A 373 -14.34 -16.47 -14.97
CA ALA A 373 -14.11 -15.47 -16.02
C ALA A 373 -15.32 -14.52 -16.25
N GLN A 374 -16.52 -14.95 -15.84
CA GLN A 374 -17.78 -14.22 -15.95
C GLN A 374 -18.38 -13.97 -14.56
N TYR A 375 -17.53 -13.79 -13.55
CA TYR A 375 -17.93 -13.74 -12.13
C TYR A 375 -19.09 -12.78 -11.82
N LEU A 376 -19.22 -11.67 -12.58
CA LEU A 376 -20.30 -10.69 -12.38
C LEU A 376 -21.68 -11.25 -12.70
N ASP A 377 -21.80 -12.24 -13.59
CA ASP A 377 -23.08 -12.85 -13.91
C ASP A 377 -23.64 -13.67 -12.73
N TYR A 378 -22.77 -14.06 -11.79
CA TYR A 378 -23.09 -14.91 -10.65
C TYR A 378 -22.93 -14.19 -9.30
N GLN A 379 -22.76 -12.87 -9.32
CA GLN A 379 -22.45 -12.07 -8.12
C GLN A 379 -23.56 -12.02 -7.07
N GLU A 380 -24.74 -12.57 -7.32
CA GLU A 380 -25.81 -12.72 -6.32
C GLU A 380 -26.01 -14.17 -5.87
N GLU A 381 -25.38 -15.13 -6.55
CA GLU A 381 -25.51 -16.56 -6.26
C GLU A 381 -24.46 -17.04 -5.26
N PHE A 382 -23.25 -16.48 -5.33
CA PHE A 382 -22.10 -16.94 -4.54
C PHE A 382 -21.53 -15.85 -3.63
N PHE A 383 -20.94 -16.26 -2.50
CA PHE A 383 -20.10 -15.37 -1.69
C PHE A 383 -18.76 -15.06 -2.37
N LEU A 384 -17.95 -16.10 -2.62
CA LEU A 384 -16.64 -15.98 -3.24
C LEU A 384 -16.77 -16.18 -4.75
N ILE A 385 -16.62 -15.10 -5.49
CA ILE A 385 -16.85 -15.04 -6.95
C ILE A 385 -15.54 -15.00 -7.74
N ARG A 386 -14.40 -14.77 -7.09
CA ARG A 386 -13.07 -14.76 -7.73
C ARG A 386 -12.03 -15.49 -6.86
N PRO A 387 -12.14 -16.82 -6.66
CA PRO A 387 -11.24 -17.57 -5.80
C PRO A 387 -9.76 -17.47 -6.20
N GLN A 388 -9.43 -17.40 -7.49
CA GLN A 388 -8.04 -17.19 -7.92
C GLN A 388 -7.54 -15.77 -7.59
N TRP A 389 -8.43 -14.76 -7.65
CA TRP A 389 -8.09 -13.40 -7.22
C TRP A 389 -7.84 -13.34 -5.71
N LEU A 390 -8.64 -14.05 -4.90
CA LEU A 390 -8.40 -14.14 -3.45
C LEU A 390 -7.03 -14.77 -3.15
N ALA A 391 -6.64 -15.80 -3.89
CA ALA A 391 -5.34 -16.43 -3.73
C ALA A 391 -4.19 -15.47 -4.06
N LYS A 392 -4.35 -14.59 -5.05
CA LYS A 392 -3.38 -13.52 -5.37
C LYS A 392 -3.31 -12.43 -4.30
N LEU A 393 -4.47 -11.95 -3.81
CA LEU A 393 -4.54 -10.94 -2.75
C LEU A 393 -3.88 -11.43 -1.46
N THR A 394 -4.27 -12.63 -1.00
CA THR A 394 -3.77 -13.22 0.24
C THR A 394 -2.38 -13.81 0.07
N GLY A 395 -2.05 -14.28 -1.12
CA GLY A 395 -0.79 -14.91 -1.47
C GLY A 395 -0.80 -16.43 -1.28
N THR A 396 -1.91 -17.03 -0.85
CA THR A 396 -2.03 -18.48 -0.68
C THR A 396 -3.36 -19.00 -1.22
N SER A 397 -3.31 -20.17 -1.87
CA SER A 397 -4.52 -20.84 -2.35
C SER A 397 -5.25 -21.63 -1.25
N LYS A 398 -4.68 -21.68 -0.04
CA LYS A 398 -5.19 -22.51 1.06
C LYS A 398 -6.34 -21.88 1.85
N LEU A 399 -6.55 -20.57 1.73
CA LEU A 399 -7.53 -19.86 2.57
C LEU A 399 -8.95 -20.43 2.44
N VAL A 400 -9.39 -20.76 1.23
CA VAL A 400 -10.73 -21.33 1.00
C VAL A 400 -10.88 -22.69 1.67
N THR A 401 -9.86 -23.55 1.57
CA THR A 401 -9.84 -24.84 2.26
C THR A 401 -9.92 -24.65 3.77
N LEU A 402 -9.16 -23.71 4.34
CA LEU A 402 -9.18 -23.44 5.78
C LEU A 402 -10.54 -22.91 6.27
N LEU A 403 -11.23 -22.08 5.47
CA LEU A 403 -12.57 -21.60 5.78
C LEU A 403 -13.61 -22.74 5.76
N ASN A 404 -13.51 -23.66 4.80
CA ASN A 404 -14.34 -24.86 4.74
C ASN A 404 -14.09 -25.77 5.95
N ASP A 405 -12.83 -26.09 6.24
CA ASP A 405 -12.44 -26.92 7.39
C ASP A 405 -12.95 -26.35 8.71
N ALA A 406 -12.81 -25.04 8.91
CA ALA A 406 -13.31 -24.35 10.10
C ALA A 406 -14.83 -24.46 10.21
N SER A 407 -15.53 -24.35 9.08
CA SER A 407 -16.98 -24.49 9.04
C SER A 407 -17.45 -25.92 9.34
N GLU A 408 -16.74 -26.94 8.84
CA GLU A 408 -17.03 -28.36 9.11
C GLU A 408 -16.81 -28.72 10.59
N ARG A 409 -15.77 -28.13 11.19
CA ARG A 409 -15.47 -28.21 12.63
C ARG A 409 -16.44 -27.40 13.48
N LYS A 410 -17.35 -26.64 12.87
CA LYS A 410 -18.31 -25.76 13.55
C LYS A 410 -17.63 -24.75 14.49
N LEU A 411 -16.47 -24.25 14.08
CA LEU A 411 -15.76 -23.19 14.81
C LEU A 411 -16.60 -21.91 14.79
N SER A 412 -16.56 -21.15 15.88
CA SER A 412 -17.02 -19.76 15.89
C SER A 412 -16.14 -18.88 15.00
N VAL A 413 -16.57 -17.64 14.74
CA VAL A 413 -15.77 -16.64 14.01
C VAL A 413 -14.40 -16.44 14.69
N ASP A 414 -14.38 -16.31 16.02
CA ASP A 414 -13.15 -16.10 16.79
C ASP A 414 -12.19 -17.28 16.71
N GLU A 415 -12.71 -18.51 16.82
CA GLU A 415 -11.91 -19.72 16.68
C GLU A 415 -11.40 -19.89 15.25
N THR A 416 -12.21 -19.55 14.25
CA THR A 416 -11.83 -19.61 12.84
C THR A 416 -10.70 -18.63 12.51
N VAL A 417 -10.79 -17.38 12.99
CA VAL A 417 -9.71 -16.39 12.82
C VAL A 417 -8.41 -16.91 13.43
N LYS A 418 -8.44 -17.38 14.68
CA LYS A 418 -7.25 -17.95 15.35
C LYS A 418 -6.71 -19.17 14.61
N PHE A 419 -7.58 -20.05 14.14
CA PHE A 419 -7.20 -21.25 13.40
C PHE A 419 -6.47 -20.91 12.10
N ILE A 420 -6.99 -19.96 11.32
CA ILE A 420 -6.39 -19.49 10.06
C ILE A 420 -5.07 -18.77 10.31
N GLU A 421 -5.06 -17.80 11.24
CA GLU A 421 -3.86 -17.01 11.54
C GLU A 421 -2.70 -17.86 12.06
N ALA A 422 -2.99 -18.92 12.83
CA ALA A 422 -1.99 -19.88 13.26
C ALA A 422 -1.31 -20.62 12.10
N GLN A 423 -1.95 -20.74 10.92
CA GLN A 423 -1.36 -21.45 9.78
C GLN A 423 -0.22 -20.67 9.13
N TRP A 424 -0.27 -19.34 9.16
CA TRP A 424 0.75 -18.49 8.54
C TRP A 424 1.69 -17.80 9.53
N GLN A 425 1.43 -17.91 10.84
CA GLN A 425 2.31 -17.36 11.86
C GLN A 425 3.79 -17.76 11.70
N PRO A 426 4.15 -19.02 11.39
CA PRO A 426 5.56 -19.39 11.18
C PRO A 426 6.23 -18.61 10.04
N GLY A 427 5.49 -18.32 8.97
CA GLY A 427 5.96 -17.50 7.86
C GLY A 427 6.17 -16.04 8.27
N VAL A 428 5.24 -15.49 9.05
CA VAL A 428 5.35 -14.14 9.62
C VAL A 428 6.56 -14.04 10.55
N ASP A 429 6.78 -15.01 11.43
CA ASP A 429 7.92 -15.03 12.36
C ASP A 429 9.25 -15.06 11.61
N SER A 430 9.34 -15.87 10.54
CA SER A 430 10.52 -15.94 9.67
C SER A 430 10.76 -14.61 8.94
N TYR A 431 9.69 -13.98 8.45
CA TYR A 431 9.78 -12.68 7.79
C TYR A 431 10.19 -11.57 8.76
N LEU A 432 9.72 -11.58 10.01
CA LEU A 432 10.14 -10.60 11.02
C LEU A 432 11.65 -10.66 11.25
N GLN A 433 12.24 -11.86 11.36
CA GLN A 433 13.70 -12.02 11.46
C GLN A 433 14.43 -11.50 10.22
N LEU A 434 13.88 -11.73 9.03
CA LEU A 434 14.42 -11.24 7.77
C LEU A 434 14.38 -9.70 7.70
N ARG A 435 13.22 -9.12 8.04
CA ARG A 435 12.93 -7.68 8.02
C ARG A 435 13.93 -6.88 8.84
N GLU A 436 14.34 -7.36 10.00
CA GLU A 436 15.27 -6.66 10.89
C GLU A 436 16.62 -6.31 10.24
N LYS A 437 17.09 -7.11 9.26
CA LYS A 437 18.33 -6.82 8.52
C LYS A 437 18.26 -5.52 7.71
N TYR A 438 17.05 -5.13 7.32
CA TYR A 438 16.80 -4.07 6.35
C TYR A 438 16.17 -2.83 6.95
N LYS A 439 15.72 -2.89 8.21
CA LYS A 439 15.18 -1.72 8.92
C LYS A 439 16.21 -0.59 8.96
N LEU A 440 15.70 0.63 8.80
CA LEU A 440 16.41 1.90 8.94
C LEU A 440 15.94 2.65 10.19
N TYR A 441 14.71 2.35 10.63
CA TYR A 441 14.05 3.03 11.73
C TYR A 441 13.79 2.05 12.87
N PRO A 442 13.81 2.53 14.12
CA PRO A 442 13.47 1.70 15.28
C PRO A 442 12.04 1.16 15.17
#